data_AF-A0A7I8D1P0-F1
#
_entry.id   AF-A0A7I8D1P0-F1
#
_cell.length_a   1.000
_cell.length_b   1.000
_cell.length_c   1.000
_cell.angle_alpha   90.00
_cell.angle_beta   90.00
_cell.angle_gamma   90.00
#
_symmetry.space_group_name_H-M   'P 1'
#
loop_
_entity.id
_entity.type
_entity.pdbx_description
1 polymer ?
#
loop_
_entity_poly.entity_id
_entity_poly.type
_entity_poly.pdbx_seq_one_letter_code
_entity_poly.pdbx_strand_id
1 'polypeptide(L)'
;MKIDTILFDLDNTLFDFNKAERIALTKALLQMGADPTESVLHRFSQINLAQWKLLEQGKLNRNQVKIRRFQLLFDELNLNCDAKETAKVYESLLGMGHYFMEGAEQVLRTLSPQYRLYLVTNGTASVQRSRMKSAKLERYLKDSFISEEIGFDKPSKEYFSHCFQHIPGFQKQSTIIVGDSLTSDIQGGKNAGIRTVWFNPSHASNPSDIIPDYEIAYLKDLPELVQSI
;
A
#
# COMPACT_ATOMS: atom_id res chain seq x y z
N MET A 1 -4.49 6.14 -27.19
CA MET A 1 -5.54 6.79 -26.36
C MET A 1 -4.84 7.38 -25.16
N LYS A 2 -4.99 8.69 -24.94
CA LYS A 2 -4.33 9.43 -23.87
C LYS A 2 -4.82 8.94 -22.50
N ILE A 3 -3.91 8.83 -21.54
CA ILE A 3 -4.27 8.57 -20.14
C ILE A 3 -5.11 9.71 -19.57
N ASP A 4 -6.13 9.37 -18.78
CA ASP A 4 -6.97 10.33 -18.06
C ASP A 4 -7.11 10.00 -16.57
N THR A 5 -6.92 8.74 -16.20
CA THR A 5 -7.17 8.20 -14.86
C THR A 5 -5.93 7.47 -14.35
N ILE A 6 -5.52 7.79 -13.13
CA ILE A 6 -4.35 7.18 -12.48
C ILE A 6 -4.80 6.65 -11.12
N LEU A 7 -4.65 5.34 -10.92
CA LEU A 7 -4.85 4.69 -9.64
C LEU A 7 -3.50 4.56 -8.95
N PHE A 8 -3.34 5.18 -7.79
CA PHE A 8 -2.13 5.07 -6.99
C PHE A 8 -2.33 4.09 -5.84
N ASP A 9 -1.41 3.17 -5.67
CA ASP A 9 -1.20 2.55 -4.36
C ASP A 9 -0.69 3.59 -3.34
N LEU A 10 -0.85 3.29 -2.04
CA LEU A 10 -0.39 4.15 -0.96
C LEU A 10 0.96 3.72 -0.38
N ASP A 11 1.05 2.49 0.12
CA ASP A 11 2.11 2.06 1.03
C ASP A 11 3.33 1.62 0.23
N ASN A 12 4.48 2.24 0.48
CA ASN A 12 5.71 2.17 -0.32
C ASN A 12 5.59 2.69 -1.77
N THR A 13 4.43 3.25 -2.14
CA THR A 13 4.22 3.97 -3.41
C THR A 13 4.19 5.48 -3.19
N LEU A 14 3.18 5.99 -2.48
CA LEU A 14 3.10 7.42 -2.14
C LEU A 14 3.66 7.72 -0.75
N PHE A 15 3.49 6.80 0.20
CA PHE A 15 4.01 6.88 1.56
C PHE A 15 5.11 5.88 1.83
N ASP A 16 6.11 6.28 2.60
CA ASP A 16 7.13 5.41 3.15
C ASP A 16 6.53 4.61 4.32
N PHE A 17 5.93 3.47 3.98
CA PHE A 17 5.33 2.57 4.95
C PHE A 17 6.40 1.98 5.87
N ASN A 18 7.58 1.65 5.35
CA ASN A 18 8.66 1.05 6.14
C ASN A 18 9.10 1.98 7.28
N LYS A 19 9.20 3.29 7.02
CA LYS A 19 9.47 4.29 8.06
C LYS A 19 8.34 4.40 9.08
N ALA A 20 7.08 4.40 8.62
CA ALA A 20 5.92 4.45 9.51
C ALA A 20 5.82 3.19 10.40
N GLU A 21 6.00 2.01 9.80
CA GLU A 21 6.02 0.71 10.47
C GLU A 21 7.09 0.68 11.55
N ARG A 22 8.33 1.07 11.20
CA ARG A 22 9.45 1.10 12.13
C ARG A 22 9.13 1.96 13.35
N ILE A 23 8.68 3.20 13.15
CA ILE A 23 8.37 4.13 14.24
C ILE A 23 7.22 3.61 15.12
N ALA A 24 6.15 3.10 14.49
CA ALA A 24 5.00 2.57 15.21
C ALA A 24 5.35 1.30 16.01
N LEU A 25 6.12 0.39 15.41
CA LEU A 25 6.55 -0.84 16.04
C LEU A 25 7.48 -0.58 17.22
N THR A 26 8.49 0.29 17.05
CA THR A 26 9.40 0.68 18.15
C THR A 26 8.61 1.16 19.36
N LYS A 27 7.65 2.07 19.16
CA LYS A 27 6.82 2.59 20.25
C LYS A 27 5.92 1.53 20.88
N ALA A 28 5.30 0.67 20.05
CA ALA A 28 4.42 -0.39 20.54
C ALA A 28 5.19 -1.42 21.38
N LEU A 29 6.37 -1.85 20.93
CA LEU A 29 7.21 -2.80 21.67
C LEU A 29 7.70 -2.22 23.01
N LEU A 30 8.16 -0.96 23.02
CA LEU A 30 8.56 -0.29 24.26
C LEU A 30 7.42 -0.23 25.28
N GLN A 31 6.20 0.03 24.82
CA GLN A 31 5.03 0.04 25.70
C GLN A 31 4.72 -1.35 26.30
N MET A 32 5.07 -2.43 25.61
CA MET A 32 4.92 -3.81 26.08
C MET A 32 6.12 -4.31 26.88
N GLY A 33 7.14 -3.46 27.10
CA GLY A 33 8.38 -3.85 27.78
C GLY A 33 9.33 -4.71 26.93
N ALA A 34 9.14 -4.74 25.61
CA ALA A 34 10.00 -5.46 24.67
C ALA A 34 11.05 -4.52 24.04
N ASP A 35 12.28 -5.01 23.89
CA ASP A 35 13.38 -4.21 23.32
C ASP A 35 13.30 -4.17 21.78
N PRO A 36 13.10 -2.97 21.17
CA PRO A 36 12.94 -2.83 19.72
C PRO A 36 14.30 -2.76 19.00
N THR A 37 15.13 -3.78 19.15
CA THR A 37 16.43 -3.84 18.45
C THR A 37 16.26 -3.87 16.94
N GLU A 38 17.30 -3.49 16.19
CA GLU A 38 17.25 -3.51 14.72
C GLU A 38 16.88 -4.87 14.13
N SER A 39 17.36 -5.96 14.73
CA SER A 39 17.04 -7.31 14.29
C SER A 39 15.56 -7.65 14.53
N VAL A 40 14.98 -7.23 15.65
CA VAL A 40 13.55 -7.40 15.96
C VAL A 40 12.68 -6.63 14.99
N LEU A 41 13.02 -5.36 14.72
CA LEU A 41 12.27 -4.52 13.78
C LEU A 41 12.33 -5.09 12.36
N HIS A 42 13.51 -5.52 11.91
CA HIS A 42 13.68 -6.18 10.62
C HIS A 42 12.89 -7.48 10.54
N ARG A 43 12.94 -8.30 11.60
CA ARG A 43 12.24 -9.58 11.64
C ARG A 43 10.73 -9.41 11.59
N PHE A 44 10.18 -8.45 12.34
CA PHE A 44 8.76 -8.14 12.26
C PHE A 44 8.35 -7.72 10.86
N SER A 45 9.13 -6.89 10.17
CA SER A 45 8.81 -6.45 8.80
C SER A 45 8.68 -7.65 7.84
N GLN A 46 9.57 -8.64 7.96
CA GLN A 46 9.48 -9.90 7.21
C GLN A 46 8.21 -10.70 7.55
N ILE A 47 7.89 -10.82 8.85
CA ILE A 47 6.68 -11.50 9.31
C ILE A 47 5.43 -10.79 8.77
N ASN A 48 5.38 -9.46 8.90
CA ASN A 48 4.27 -8.62 8.46
C ASN A 48 4.03 -8.79 6.95
N LEU A 49 5.07 -8.64 6.12
CA LEU A 49 4.98 -8.88 4.68
C LEU A 49 4.45 -10.28 4.35
N ALA A 50 4.95 -11.31 5.04
CA ALA A 50 4.48 -12.68 4.84
C ALA A 50 3.00 -12.85 5.22
N GLN A 51 2.52 -12.21 6.29
CA GLN A 51 1.11 -12.27 6.68
C GLN A 51 0.21 -11.58 5.65
N TRP A 52 0.61 -10.41 5.12
CA TRP A 52 -0.15 -9.73 4.07
C TRP A 52 -0.22 -10.54 2.77
N LYS A 53 0.87 -11.23 2.38
CA LYS A 53 0.83 -12.17 1.24
C LYS A 53 -0.14 -13.33 1.47
N LEU A 54 -0.31 -13.81 2.71
CA LEU A 54 -1.31 -14.84 3.02
C LEU A 54 -2.74 -14.30 2.92
N LEU A 55 -2.98 -13.02 3.21
CA LEU A 55 -4.26 -12.35 2.96
C LEU A 55 -4.56 -12.27 1.45
N GLU A 56 -3.58 -11.84 0.64
CA GLU A 56 -3.72 -11.77 -0.83
C GLU A 56 -4.07 -13.14 -1.45
N GLN A 57 -3.61 -14.23 -0.83
CA GLN A 57 -3.90 -15.61 -1.24
C GLN A 57 -5.22 -16.15 -0.66
N GLY A 58 -5.97 -15.37 0.12
CA GLY A 58 -7.20 -15.79 0.80
C GLY A 58 -6.98 -16.80 1.93
N LYS A 59 -5.73 -17.01 2.39
CA LYS A 59 -5.38 -17.99 3.44
C LYS A 59 -5.59 -17.45 4.85
N LEU A 60 -5.56 -16.14 5.01
CA LEU A 60 -5.88 -15.45 6.27
C LEU A 60 -6.89 -14.34 5.99
N ASN A 61 -7.68 -13.99 6.99
CA ASN A 61 -8.40 -12.72 7.00
C ASN A 61 -7.57 -11.61 7.66
N ARG A 62 -7.99 -10.36 7.47
CA ARG A 62 -7.27 -9.17 7.96
C ARG A 62 -7.09 -9.14 9.47
N ASN A 63 -8.10 -9.56 10.24
CA ASN A 63 -7.99 -9.62 11.70
C ASN A 63 -6.94 -10.65 12.14
N GLN A 64 -6.87 -11.81 11.46
CA GLN A 64 -5.82 -12.80 11.69
C GLN A 64 -4.44 -12.24 11.36
N VAL A 65 -4.25 -11.57 10.21
CA VAL A 65 -2.97 -10.92 9.86
C VAL A 65 -2.48 -9.98 10.96
N LYS A 66 -3.38 -9.11 11.44
CA LYS A 66 -3.05 -8.07 12.42
C LYS A 66 -2.56 -8.63 13.74
N ILE A 67 -3.18 -9.69 14.24
CA ILE A 67 -2.85 -10.31 15.53
C ILE A 67 -1.69 -11.31 15.36
N ARG A 68 -1.74 -12.16 14.33
CA ARG A 68 -0.79 -13.25 14.13
C ARG A 68 0.64 -12.76 13.91
N ARG A 69 0.85 -11.60 13.26
CA ARG A 69 2.20 -11.03 13.10
C ARG A 69 2.89 -10.73 14.43
N PHE A 70 2.13 -10.35 15.48
CA PHE A 70 2.68 -10.14 16.81
C PHE A 70 2.82 -11.45 17.59
N GLN A 71 1.87 -12.37 17.44
CA GLN A 71 2.00 -13.72 18.03
C GLN A 71 3.29 -14.40 17.56
N LEU A 72 3.51 -14.44 16.24
CA LEU A 72 4.72 -15.04 15.66
C LEU A 72 5.99 -14.36 16.16
N LEU A 73 6.01 -13.02 16.24
CA LEU A 73 7.17 -12.31 16.76
C LEU A 73 7.43 -12.65 18.23
N PHE A 74 6.40 -12.64 19.06
CA PHE A 74 6.53 -12.91 20.50
C PHE A 74 6.90 -14.36 20.79
N ASP A 75 6.36 -15.31 20.01
CA ASP A 75 6.76 -16.71 20.07
C ASP A 75 8.26 -16.88 19.72
N GLU A 76 8.74 -16.22 18.65
CA GLU A 76 10.16 -16.26 18.27
C GLU A 76 11.08 -15.64 19.33
N LEU A 77 10.62 -14.60 20.03
CA LEU A 77 11.38 -13.90 21.06
C LEU A 77 11.20 -14.49 22.47
N ASN A 78 10.36 -15.52 22.63
CA ASN A 78 9.95 -16.07 23.93
C ASN A 78 9.40 -14.99 24.88
N LEU A 79 8.62 -14.05 24.34
CA LEU A 79 7.99 -12.97 25.10
C LEU A 79 6.53 -13.29 25.41
N ASN A 80 6.12 -13.06 26.66
CA ASN A 80 4.72 -13.19 27.07
C ASN A 80 4.01 -11.83 27.03
N CYS A 81 3.87 -11.27 25.82
CA CYS A 81 3.20 -9.99 25.57
C CYS A 81 1.81 -10.23 24.95
N ASP A 82 0.84 -9.35 25.23
CA ASP A 82 -0.48 -9.44 24.61
C ASP A 82 -0.42 -8.97 23.14
N ALA A 83 -0.43 -9.93 22.21
CA ALA A 83 -0.42 -9.67 20.77
C ALA A 83 -1.62 -8.84 20.28
N LYS A 84 -2.79 -9.00 20.89
CA LYS A 84 -4.00 -8.28 20.50
C LYS A 84 -3.92 -6.82 20.94
N GLU A 85 -3.50 -6.56 22.18
CA GLU A 85 -3.30 -5.20 22.67
C GLU A 85 -2.14 -4.52 21.91
N THR A 86 -1.05 -5.24 21.66
CA THR A 86 0.07 -4.72 20.85
C THR A 86 -0.40 -4.33 19.45
N ALA A 87 -1.21 -5.17 18.78
CA ALA A 87 -1.74 -4.87 17.46
C ALA A 87 -2.58 -3.59 17.45
N LYS A 88 -3.41 -3.38 18.47
CA LYS A 88 -4.24 -2.18 18.62
C LYS A 88 -3.38 -0.93 18.84
N VAL A 89 -2.40 -0.99 19.74
CA VAL A 89 -1.47 0.11 20.00
C VAL A 89 -0.68 0.44 18.74
N TYR A 90 -0.12 -0.57 18.09
CA TYR A 90 0.64 -0.42 16.84
C TYR A 90 -0.20 0.22 15.73
N GLU A 91 -1.44 -0.21 15.49
CA GLU A 91 -2.27 0.38 14.43
C GLU A 91 -2.64 1.84 14.72
N SER A 92 -2.90 2.19 15.98
CA SER A 92 -3.12 3.58 16.37
C SER A 92 -1.88 4.45 16.06
N LEU A 93 -0.70 3.96 16.44
CA LEU A 93 0.58 4.63 16.17
C LEU A 93 0.88 4.73 14.67
N LEU A 94 0.61 3.67 13.92
CA LEU A 94 0.79 3.61 12.48
C LEU A 94 -0.12 4.62 11.76
N GLY A 95 -1.38 4.75 12.21
CA GLY A 95 -2.34 5.72 11.69
C GLY A 95 -1.91 7.19 11.84
N MET A 96 -0.95 7.49 12.72
CA MET A 96 -0.39 8.83 12.91
C MET A 96 0.84 9.10 12.03
N GLY A 97 1.48 8.05 11.48
CA GLY A 97 2.71 8.16 10.70
C GLY A 97 2.44 8.28 9.20
N HIS A 98 2.36 9.50 8.68
CA HIS A 98 2.43 9.75 7.24
C HIS A 98 3.79 10.33 6.88
N TYR A 99 4.47 9.70 5.94
CA TYR A 99 5.76 10.14 5.42
C TYR A 99 5.72 9.93 3.92
N PHE A 100 5.90 10.95 3.11
CA PHE A 100 5.90 10.79 1.66
C PHE A 100 7.16 10.05 1.19
N MET A 101 7.00 9.19 0.18
CA MET A 101 8.12 8.75 -0.65
C MET A 101 8.73 9.96 -1.37
N GLU A 102 10.02 9.86 -1.72
CA GLU A 102 10.71 10.95 -2.41
C GLU A 102 9.99 11.32 -3.72
N GLY A 103 9.63 12.60 -3.85
CA GLY A 103 8.91 13.13 -5.02
C GLY A 103 7.40 12.85 -5.05
N ALA A 104 6.84 12.05 -4.14
CA ALA A 104 5.42 11.64 -4.20
C ALA A 104 4.46 12.83 -4.16
N GLU A 105 4.59 13.74 -3.19
CA GLU A 105 3.69 14.89 -3.09
C GLU A 105 3.85 15.84 -4.29
N GLN A 106 5.07 15.99 -4.82
CA GLN A 106 5.32 16.81 -6.01
C GLN A 106 4.62 16.23 -7.24
N VAL A 107 4.67 14.92 -7.41
CA VAL A 107 4.00 14.22 -8.52
C VAL A 107 2.47 14.37 -8.41
N LEU A 108 1.91 14.23 -7.22
CA LEU A 108 0.48 14.49 -7.00
C LEU A 108 0.09 15.93 -7.35
N ARG A 109 0.90 16.93 -6.96
CA ARG A 109 0.69 18.34 -7.34
C ARG A 109 0.75 18.56 -8.85
N THR A 110 1.68 17.90 -9.54
CA THR A 110 1.86 18.05 -10.99
C THR A 110 0.75 17.36 -11.80
N LEU A 111 0.29 16.19 -11.35
CA LEU A 111 -0.67 15.37 -12.11
C LEU A 111 -2.13 15.72 -11.82
N SER A 112 -2.48 16.10 -10.59
CA SER A 112 -3.89 16.34 -10.21
C SER A 112 -4.64 17.43 -11.01
N PRO A 113 -3.99 18.46 -11.59
CA PRO A 113 -4.69 19.41 -12.47
C PRO A 113 -5.04 18.84 -13.85
N GLN A 114 -4.37 17.77 -14.28
CA GLN A 114 -4.46 17.23 -15.64
C GLN A 114 -5.10 15.84 -15.71
N TYR A 115 -5.05 15.08 -14.61
CA TYR A 115 -5.50 13.70 -14.54
C TYR A 115 -6.41 13.50 -13.32
N ARG A 116 -7.29 12.49 -13.42
CA ARG A 116 -8.15 12.07 -12.31
C ARG A 116 -7.37 11.05 -11.47
N LEU A 117 -6.98 11.48 -10.27
CA LEU A 117 -6.18 10.65 -9.38
C LEU A 117 -7.09 9.96 -8.37
N TYR A 118 -6.92 8.66 -8.19
CA TYR A 118 -7.61 7.86 -7.19
C TYR A 118 -6.59 7.05 -6.39
N LEU A 119 -6.91 6.74 -5.15
CA LEU A 119 -6.11 5.84 -4.34
C LEU A 119 -6.72 4.43 -4.31
N VAL A 120 -5.89 3.39 -4.37
CA VAL A 120 -6.29 1.98 -4.27
C VAL A 120 -5.39 1.23 -3.28
N THR A 121 -5.92 0.72 -2.16
CA THR A 121 -5.08 0.17 -1.08
C THR A 121 -5.67 -1.06 -0.36
N ASN A 122 -4.81 -2.01 0.01
CA ASN A 122 -5.16 -3.19 0.82
C ASN A 122 -5.16 -2.93 2.35
N GLY A 123 -4.75 -1.74 2.80
CA GLY A 123 -4.54 -1.43 4.21
C GLY A 123 -5.82 -1.39 5.07
N THR A 124 -5.63 -1.36 6.40
CA THR A 124 -6.72 -1.17 7.37
C THR A 124 -7.35 0.22 7.21
N ALA A 125 -8.66 0.31 7.11
CA ALA A 125 -9.40 1.53 6.79
C ALA A 125 -9.11 2.67 7.76
N SER A 126 -9.15 2.42 9.07
CA SER A 126 -8.87 3.45 10.08
C SER A 126 -7.46 4.03 9.94
N VAL A 127 -6.47 3.18 9.64
CA VAL A 127 -5.06 3.58 9.43
C VAL A 127 -4.93 4.40 8.14
N GLN A 128 -5.47 3.93 7.01
CA GLN A 128 -5.36 4.65 5.73
C GLN A 128 -6.09 6.00 5.82
N ARG A 129 -7.33 6.02 6.31
CA ARG A 129 -8.14 7.24 6.46
C ARG A 129 -7.43 8.28 7.33
N SER A 130 -6.86 7.86 8.45
CA SER A 130 -6.09 8.75 9.34
C SER A 130 -4.86 9.35 8.63
N ARG A 131 -4.04 8.52 7.98
CA ARG A 131 -2.83 8.98 7.29
C ARG A 131 -3.13 9.88 6.10
N MET A 132 -4.14 9.53 5.30
CA MET A 132 -4.59 10.36 4.17
C MET A 132 -5.05 11.74 4.62
N LYS A 133 -5.89 11.80 5.67
CA LYS A 133 -6.37 13.05 6.26
C LYS A 133 -5.21 13.89 6.80
N SER A 134 -4.26 13.26 7.49
CA SER A 134 -3.11 13.98 8.05
C SER A 134 -2.20 14.58 6.96
N ALA A 135 -2.03 13.89 5.84
CA ALA A 135 -1.28 14.38 4.67
C ALA A 135 -2.11 15.35 3.79
N LYS A 136 -3.41 15.47 4.06
CA LYS A 136 -4.40 16.21 3.27
C LYS A 136 -4.42 15.77 1.80
N LEU A 137 -4.46 14.45 1.54
CA LEU A 137 -4.44 13.92 0.17
C LEU A 137 -5.71 14.23 -0.62
N GLU A 138 -6.81 14.57 0.05
CA GLU A 138 -8.08 14.99 -0.56
C GLU A 138 -7.95 16.20 -1.49
N ARG A 139 -6.86 16.98 -1.37
CA ARG A 139 -6.58 18.09 -2.28
C ARG A 139 -6.10 17.64 -3.66
N TYR A 140 -5.65 16.39 -3.80
CA TYR A 140 -5.11 15.82 -5.03
C TYR A 140 -6.01 14.72 -5.60
N LEU A 141 -6.58 13.91 -4.71
CA LEU A 141 -7.33 12.72 -5.07
C LEU A 141 -8.83 13.03 -5.24
N LYS A 142 -9.45 12.41 -6.24
CA LYS A 142 -10.90 12.46 -6.45
C LYS A 142 -11.64 11.54 -5.49
N ASP A 143 -11.08 10.36 -5.22
CA ASP A 143 -11.58 9.41 -4.22
C ASP A 143 -10.48 8.41 -3.81
N SER A 144 -10.81 7.51 -2.90
CA SER A 144 -9.94 6.46 -2.37
C SER A 144 -10.74 5.18 -2.12
N PHE A 145 -10.17 4.06 -2.57
CA PHE A 145 -10.76 2.73 -2.52
C PHE A 145 -9.97 1.85 -1.55
N ILE A 146 -10.53 1.60 -0.38
CA ILE A 146 -9.90 0.78 0.65
C ILE A 146 -10.53 -0.61 0.63
N SER A 147 -9.73 -1.64 0.41
CA SER A 147 -10.16 -3.04 0.37
C SER A 147 -11.03 -3.46 1.56
N GLU A 148 -10.70 -3.05 2.79
CA GLU A 148 -11.47 -3.39 3.99
C GLU A 148 -12.90 -2.82 3.95
N GLU A 149 -13.08 -1.65 3.35
CA GLU A 149 -14.41 -1.04 3.17
C GLU A 149 -15.18 -1.68 2.00
N ILE A 150 -14.45 -2.17 0.99
CA ILE A 150 -15.00 -2.79 -0.22
C ILE A 150 -15.37 -4.27 -0.01
N GLY A 151 -14.68 -4.95 0.90
CA GLY A 151 -14.83 -6.40 1.16
C GLY A 151 -14.04 -7.31 0.22
N PHE A 152 -13.23 -6.74 -0.68
CA PHE A 152 -12.36 -7.47 -1.60
C PHE A 152 -10.96 -6.84 -1.60
N ASP A 153 -9.92 -7.65 -1.77
CA ASP A 153 -8.53 -7.21 -1.76
C ASP A 153 -7.94 -7.20 -3.18
N LYS A 154 -6.97 -6.31 -3.46
CA LYS A 154 -6.03 -6.49 -4.57
C LYS A 154 -5.31 -7.84 -4.39
N PRO A 155 -5.09 -8.66 -5.44
CA PRO A 155 -5.27 -8.38 -6.88
C PRO A 155 -6.61 -8.88 -7.47
N SER A 156 -7.66 -9.06 -6.67
CA SER A 156 -8.93 -9.63 -7.13
C SER A 156 -9.62 -8.75 -8.20
N LYS A 157 -10.31 -9.39 -9.16
CA LYS A 157 -11.06 -8.65 -10.18
C LYS A 157 -12.25 -7.91 -9.58
N GLU A 158 -12.80 -8.45 -8.50
CA GLU A 158 -13.92 -7.92 -7.73
C GLU A 158 -13.57 -6.56 -7.12
N TYR A 159 -12.38 -6.44 -6.52
CA TYR A 159 -11.87 -5.17 -6.00
C TYR A 159 -11.80 -4.09 -7.10
N PHE A 160 -11.14 -4.41 -8.22
CA PHE A 160 -10.99 -3.45 -9.32
C PHE A 160 -12.34 -3.14 -10.00
N SER A 161 -13.21 -4.13 -10.15
CA SER A 161 -14.55 -3.92 -10.70
C SER A 161 -15.37 -2.96 -9.83
N HIS A 162 -15.28 -3.08 -8.51
CA HIS A 162 -15.90 -2.13 -7.59
C HIS A 162 -15.33 -0.72 -7.78
N CYS A 163 -14.00 -0.57 -7.85
CA CYS A 163 -13.36 0.73 -8.11
C CYS A 163 -13.88 1.36 -9.40
N PHE A 164 -13.92 0.59 -10.50
CA PHE A 164 -14.30 1.09 -11.81
C PHE A 164 -15.77 1.53 -11.87
N GLN A 165 -16.67 0.83 -11.17
CA GLN A 165 -18.08 1.21 -11.07
C GLN A 165 -18.29 2.56 -10.36
N HIS A 166 -17.38 2.92 -9.45
CA HIS A 166 -17.45 4.16 -8.67
C HIS A 166 -16.62 5.31 -9.26
N ILE A 167 -15.87 5.07 -10.34
CA ILE A 167 -15.15 6.11 -11.09
C ILE A 167 -16.06 6.63 -12.21
N PRO A 168 -16.54 7.89 -12.15
CA PRO A 168 -17.44 8.43 -13.18
C PRO A 168 -16.79 8.42 -14.56
N GLY A 169 -17.49 7.89 -15.57
CA GLY A 169 -16.96 7.83 -16.93
C GLY A 169 -15.67 7.01 -17.06
N PHE A 170 -15.51 5.95 -16.26
CA PHE A 170 -14.35 5.08 -16.30
C PHE A 170 -14.10 4.51 -17.71
N GLN A 171 -12.84 4.55 -18.13
CA GLN A 171 -12.37 3.95 -19.37
C GLN A 171 -11.10 3.14 -19.11
N LYS A 172 -11.18 1.83 -19.36
CA LYS A 172 -10.09 0.88 -19.11
C LYS A 172 -8.82 1.23 -19.89
N GLN A 173 -8.96 1.68 -21.15
CA GLN A 173 -7.84 1.97 -22.05
C GLN A 173 -7.11 3.29 -21.74
N SER A 174 -7.71 4.17 -20.92
CA SER A 174 -7.11 5.44 -20.47
C SER A 174 -6.73 5.42 -18.99
N THR A 175 -6.80 4.24 -18.36
CA THR A 175 -6.47 4.07 -16.94
C THR A 175 -5.15 3.34 -16.78
N ILE A 176 -4.32 3.83 -15.86
CA ILE A 176 -3.15 3.13 -15.34
C ILE A 176 -3.25 2.90 -13.83
N ILE A 177 -2.59 1.86 -13.33
CA ILE A 177 -2.26 1.70 -11.92
C ILE A 177 -0.75 1.88 -11.71
N VAL A 178 -0.40 2.61 -10.66
CA VAL A 178 0.98 2.82 -10.21
C VAL A 178 1.11 2.26 -8.80
N GLY A 179 2.04 1.32 -8.59
CA GLY A 179 2.26 0.69 -7.29
C GLY A 179 3.58 -0.08 -7.20
N ASP A 180 4.02 -0.39 -5.98
CA ASP A 180 5.26 -1.09 -5.70
C ASP A 180 5.12 -2.63 -5.73
N SER A 181 3.90 -3.12 -5.52
CA SER A 181 3.65 -4.55 -5.34
C SER A 181 3.35 -5.26 -6.65
N LEU A 182 4.25 -6.15 -7.07
CA LEU A 182 4.01 -7.03 -8.21
C LEU A 182 2.73 -7.88 -8.03
N THR A 183 2.52 -8.45 -6.84
CA THR A 183 1.42 -9.38 -6.60
C THR A 183 0.07 -8.71 -6.41
N SER A 184 0.02 -7.49 -5.87
CA SER A 184 -1.24 -6.81 -5.62
C SER A 184 -1.57 -5.75 -6.67
N ASP A 185 -0.63 -4.88 -7.03
CA ASP A 185 -0.87 -3.78 -7.96
C ASP A 185 -0.72 -4.19 -9.41
N ILE A 186 0.40 -4.82 -9.75
CA ILE A 186 0.72 -5.15 -11.14
C ILE A 186 -0.15 -6.32 -11.60
N GLN A 187 -0.16 -7.43 -10.86
CA GLN A 187 -1.07 -8.53 -11.16
C GLN A 187 -2.54 -8.10 -11.10
N GLY A 188 -2.89 -7.21 -10.16
CA GLY A 188 -4.23 -6.66 -10.04
C GLY A 188 -4.66 -5.85 -11.27
N GLY A 189 -3.80 -4.93 -11.70
CA GLY A 189 -3.99 -4.16 -12.92
C GLY A 189 -4.10 -5.04 -14.17
N LYS A 190 -3.25 -6.07 -14.29
CA LYS A 190 -3.33 -7.06 -15.38
C LYS A 190 -4.62 -7.86 -15.35
N ASN A 191 -5.05 -8.33 -14.19
CA ASN A 191 -6.31 -9.05 -14.00
C ASN A 191 -7.52 -8.20 -14.41
N ALA A 192 -7.46 -6.91 -14.08
CA ALA A 192 -8.45 -5.92 -14.45
C ALA A 192 -8.31 -5.41 -15.90
N GLY A 193 -7.16 -5.68 -16.53
CA GLY A 193 -6.72 -5.32 -17.88
C GLY A 193 -6.44 -3.83 -18.10
N ILE A 194 -6.05 -3.10 -17.06
CA ILE A 194 -5.53 -1.73 -17.16
C ILE A 194 -4.01 -1.76 -17.31
N ARG A 195 -3.41 -0.68 -17.80
CA ARG A 195 -1.95 -0.57 -17.90
C ARG A 195 -1.34 -0.46 -16.50
N THR A 196 -0.16 -1.02 -16.33
CA THR A 196 0.53 -1.16 -15.05
C THR A 196 1.88 -0.46 -15.07
N VAL A 197 2.15 0.33 -14.04
CA VAL A 197 3.43 0.99 -13.82
C VAL A 197 3.97 0.50 -12.49
N TRP A 198 5.06 -0.26 -12.55
CA TRP A 198 5.74 -0.75 -11.36
C TRP A 198 6.71 0.32 -10.83
N PHE A 199 6.49 0.74 -9.59
CA PHE A 199 7.41 1.61 -8.88
C PHE A 199 8.45 0.75 -8.16
N ASN A 200 9.68 0.75 -8.67
CA ASN A 200 10.78 -0.10 -8.20
C ASN A 200 12.01 0.73 -7.80
N PRO A 201 11.94 1.52 -6.72
CA PRO A 201 13.01 2.45 -6.34
C PRO A 201 14.31 1.75 -5.94
N SER A 202 14.25 0.46 -5.58
CA SER A 202 15.41 -0.34 -5.20
C SER A 202 16.04 -1.10 -6.37
N HIS A 203 15.49 -0.98 -7.58
CA HIS A 203 15.89 -1.80 -8.74
C HIS A 203 15.88 -3.30 -8.41
N ALA A 204 14.88 -3.75 -7.64
CA ALA A 204 14.74 -5.14 -7.28
C ALA A 204 14.57 -5.98 -8.55
N SER A 205 15.20 -7.16 -8.58
CA SER A 205 14.93 -8.15 -9.62
C SER A 205 13.48 -8.60 -9.55
N ASN A 206 12.85 -8.84 -10.70
CA ASN A 206 11.54 -9.48 -10.79
C ASN A 206 11.71 -10.97 -11.15
N PRO A 207 11.73 -11.89 -10.17
CA PRO A 207 11.86 -13.32 -10.44
C PRO A 207 10.52 -13.99 -10.80
N SER A 208 9.42 -13.22 -10.91
CA SER A 208 8.08 -13.74 -11.17
C SER A 208 7.70 -13.62 -12.64
N ASP A 209 6.62 -14.32 -13.03
CA ASP A 209 6.03 -14.19 -14.37
C ASP A 209 5.14 -12.94 -14.53
N ILE A 210 5.09 -12.07 -13.52
CA ILE A 210 4.27 -10.85 -13.51
C ILE A 210 5.04 -9.75 -14.22
N ILE A 211 4.70 -9.50 -15.49
CA ILE A 211 5.39 -8.50 -16.32
C ILE A 211 4.62 -7.16 -16.28
N PRO A 212 5.15 -6.09 -15.65
CA PRO A 212 4.53 -4.77 -15.72
C PRO A 212 4.61 -4.20 -17.14
N ASP A 213 3.69 -3.31 -17.51
CA ASP A 213 3.75 -2.63 -18.81
C ASP A 213 4.86 -1.57 -18.84
N TYR A 214 5.12 -0.94 -17.68
CA TYR A 214 6.19 0.03 -17.47
C TYR A 214 6.80 -0.12 -16.09
N GLU A 215 8.04 0.32 -15.94
CA GLU A 215 8.75 0.38 -14.65
C GLU A 215 9.37 1.76 -14.48
N ILE A 216 9.30 2.31 -13.27
CA ILE A 216 9.98 3.55 -12.88
C ILE A 216 10.70 3.34 -11.56
N ALA A 217 11.91 3.90 -11.45
CA ALA A 217 12.66 3.92 -10.18
C ALA A 217 12.37 5.20 -9.37
N TYR A 218 11.98 6.28 -10.05
CA TYR A 218 11.72 7.57 -9.41
C TYR A 218 10.33 8.07 -9.77
N LEU A 219 9.55 8.49 -8.77
CA LEU A 219 8.20 9.01 -9.00
C LEU A 219 8.21 10.27 -9.88
N LYS A 220 9.29 11.07 -9.84
CA LYS A 220 9.45 12.27 -10.67
C LYS A 220 9.41 11.99 -12.17
N ASP A 221 9.64 10.75 -12.60
CA ASP A 221 9.63 10.33 -14.00
C ASP A 221 8.20 10.00 -14.48
N LEU A 222 7.26 9.80 -13.55
CA LEU A 222 5.89 9.43 -13.85
C LEU A 222 5.16 10.44 -14.75
N PRO A 223 5.26 11.77 -14.57
CA PRO A 223 4.57 12.71 -15.45
C PRO A 223 4.98 12.62 -16.92
N GLU A 224 6.27 12.40 -17.21
CA GLU A 224 6.75 12.21 -18.57
C GLU A 224 6.26 10.88 -19.14
N LEU A 225 6.36 9.80 -18.36
CA LEU A 225 5.84 8.50 -18.75
C LEU A 225 4.36 8.56 -19.14
N VAL A 226 3.52 9.14 -18.27
CA VAL A 226 2.07 9.23 -18.51
C VAL A 226 1.75 10.02 -19.79
N GLN A 227 2.53 11.04 -20.13
CA GLN A 227 2.34 11.82 -21.36
C GLN A 227 2.69 11.03 -22.63
N SER A 228 3.63 10.09 -22.53
CA SER A 228 4.08 9.26 -23.65
C SER A 228 3.13 8.10 -24.02
N ILE A 229 2.17 7.78 -23.14
CA ILE A 229 1.21 6.67 -23.27
C ILE A 229 -0.07 7.11 -24.02
#